data_AF-A0A934L234-F1
#
_entry.id   AF-A0A934L234-F1
#
_cell.length_a   1.000
_cell.length_b   1.000
_cell.length_c   1.000
_cell.angle_alpha   90.00
_cell.angle_beta   90.00
_cell.angle_gamma   90.00
#
_symmetry.space_group_name_H-M   'P 1'
#
loop_
_entity.id
_entity.type
_entity.pdbx_description
1 polymer ?
#
loop_
_entity_poly.entity_id
_entity_poly.type
_entity_poly.pdbx_seq_one_letter_code
_entity_poly.pdbx_strand_id
1 'polypeptide(L)'
;MNRPVQQRIVAAVVLVPTAALAITTLVVAYFCRRLVDEATQVDLDLPSLSPLLWSVLGFCVVCSLVIVVRGLRFSHHVAGPAYRLCKSLERIRSGDVAFRVKLREGDFLGEVADEMNLLIESMQPERTEVRPGEPAQPVVEPVEAELEGAGAPRS
;
A
#
# COMPACT_ATOMS: atom_id res chain seq x y z
N MET A 1 2.82 11.46 6.67
CA MET A 1 2.06 10.33 6.12
C MET A 1 0.90 9.97 7.05
N ASN A 2 -0.33 9.86 6.55
CA ASN A 2 -1.55 9.54 7.31
C ASN A 2 -1.46 8.12 7.91
N ARG A 3 -0.86 7.98 9.10
CA ARG A 3 -0.97 6.80 9.98
C ARG A 3 -2.37 6.16 10.03
N PRO A 4 -3.49 6.90 9.95
CA PRO A 4 -4.82 6.27 9.92
C PRO A 4 -5.08 5.35 8.71
N VAL A 5 -4.42 5.52 7.56
CA VAL A 5 -4.70 4.69 6.36
C VAL A 5 -3.99 3.33 6.46
N GLN A 6 -2.71 3.33 6.83
CA GLN A 6 -1.95 2.08 7.04
C GLN A 6 -2.55 1.26 8.19
N GLN A 7 -2.94 1.91 9.29
CA GLN A 7 -3.62 1.25 10.39
C GLN A 7 -4.97 0.67 9.97
N ARG A 8 -5.73 1.34 9.10
CA ARG A 8 -6.99 0.79 8.55
C ARG A 8 -6.77 -0.45 7.69
N ILE A 9 -5.72 -0.48 6.86
CA ILE A 9 -5.43 -1.63 6.00
C ILE A 9 -4.93 -2.81 6.84
N VAL A 10 -3.95 -2.57 7.73
CA VAL A 10 -3.43 -3.62 8.62
C VAL A 10 -4.53 -4.14 9.54
N ALA A 11 -5.33 -3.25 10.13
CA ALA A 11 -6.49 -3.64 10.92
C ALA A 11 -7.48 -4.44 10.07
N ALA A 12 -7.86 -4.02 8.87
CA ALA A 12 -8.79 -4.80 8.05
C ALA A 12 -8.23 -6.19 7.62
N VAL A 13 -6.93 -6.29 7.37
CA VAL A 13 -6.28 -7.55 6.98
C VAL A 13 -6.17 -8.52 8.17
N VAL A 14 -5.95 -8.01 9.39
CA VAL A 14 -5.75 -8.82 10.60
C VAL A 14 -7.04 -9.04 11.38
N LEU A 15 -7.88 -8.01 11.51
CA LEU A 15 -9.14 -8.03 12.24
C LEU A 15 -10.16 -8.97 11.59
N VAL A 16 -10.23 -9.01 10.26
CA VAL A 16 -11.21 -9.88 9.58
C VAL A 16 -10.96 -11.37 9.82
N PRO A 17 -9.73 -11.91 9.65
CA PRO A 17 -9.48 -13.32 9.95
C PRO A 17 -9.55 -13.61 11.46
N THR A 18 -9.09 -12.70 12.33
CA THR A 18 -9.20 -12.90 13.79
C THR A 18 -10.65 -12.87 14.26
N ALA A 19 -11.49 -11.98 13.72
CA ALA A 19 -12.93 -11.95 13.99
C ALA A 19 -13.62 -13.20 13.44
N ALA A 20 -13.28 -13.66 12.24
CA ALA A 20 -13.82 -14.90 11.70
C ALA A 20 -13.46 -16.12 12.57
N LEU A 21 -12.21 -16.21 13.03
CA LEU A 21 -11.78 -17.25 13.97
C LEU A 21 -12.51 -17.14 15.30
N ALA A 22 -12.62 -15.95 15.87
CA ALA A 22 -13.31 -15.72 17.14
C ALA A 22 -14.81 -16.07 17.06
N ILE A 23 -15.50 -15.59 16.02
CA ILE A 23 -16.90 -15.93 15.75
C ILE A 23 -17.06 -17.43 15.69
N THR A 24 -16.16 -18.12 15.00
CA THR A 24 -16.38 -19.54 14.84
C THR A 24 -16.00 -20.35 16.07
N THR A 25 -14.99 -19.93 16.84
CA THR A 25 -14.75 -20.45 18.19
C THR A 25 -15.98 -20.29 19.07
N LEU A 26 -16.69 -19.16 18.98
CA LEU A 26 -17.94 -18.94 19.72
C LEU A 26 -19.07 -19.86 19.25
N VAL A 27 -19.22 -20.06 17.93
CA VAL A 27 -20.23 -20.97 17.37
C VAL A 27 -19.95 -22.41 17.81
N VAL A 28 -18.71 -22.86 17.71
CA VAL A 28 -18.30 -24.21 18.16
C VAL A 28 -18.51 -24.35 19.68
N ALA A 29 -18.10 -23.36 20.47
CA ALA A 29 -18.31 -23.38 21.92
C ALA A 29 -19.80 -23.40 22.29
N TYR A 30 -20.64 -22.66 21.57
CA TYR A 30 -22.09 -22.66 21.75
C TYR A 30 -22.67 -24.05 21.45
N PHE A 31 -22.34 -24.64 20.29
CA PHE A 31 -22.81 -25.97 19.92
C PHE A 31 -22.30 -27.06 20.88
N CYS A 32 -21.03 -27.00 21.29
CA CYS A 32 -20.48 -27.92 22.30
C CYS A 32 -21.25 -27.82 23.62
N ARG A 33 -21.52 -26.60 24.11
CA ARG A 33 -22.30 -26.41 25.35
C ARG A 33 -23.73 -26.95 25.21
N ARG A 34 -24.38 -26.64 24.10
CA ARG A 34 -25.72 -27.16 23.76
C ARG A 34 -25.75 -28.69 23.76
N LEU A 35 -24.77 -29.34 23.14
CA LEU A 35 -24.68 -30.80 23.08
C LEU A 35 -24.34 -31.42 24.44
N VAL A 36 -23.46 -30.81 25.23
CA VAL A 36 -23.07 -31.30 26.56
C VAL A 36 -24.23 -31.22 27.54
N ASP A 37 -25.01 -30.14 27.50
CA ASP A 37 -26.22 -30.00 28.34
C ASP A 37 -27.27 -31.07 27.97
N GLU A 38 -27.38 -31.43 26.69
CA GLU A 38 -28.29 -32.47 26.20
C GLU A 38 -27.77 -33.89 26.53
N ALA A 39 -26.45 -34.10 26.47
CA ALA A 39 -25.79 -35.38 26.78
C ALA A 39 -25.68 -35.67 28.30
N THR A 40 -25.71 -34.66 29.15
CA THR A 40 -25.70 -34.84 30.63
C THR A 40 -27.07 -35.21 31.21
N GLN A 41 -28.15 -35.02 30.45
CA GLN A 41 -29.52 -35.37 30.84
C GLN A 41 -29.93 -36.79 30.41
N VAL A 42 -29.22 -37.39 29.44
CA VAL A 42 -29.55 -38.70 28.86
C VAL A 42 -28.31 -39.59 29.01
N ASP A 43 -28.35 -40.51 29.98
CA ASP A 43 -27.29 -41.48 30.26
C ASP A 43 -26.76 -42.12 28.97
N LEU A 44 -25.50 -41.79 28.65
CA LEU A 44 -24.57 -42.40 27.70
C LEU A 44 -25.17 -43.34 26.64
N ASP A 45 -25.50 -42.75 25.48
CA ASP A 45 -25.30 -43.44 24.21
C ASP A 45 -24.27 -42.63 23.41
N LEU A 46 -23.15 -43.26 23.08
CA LEU A 46 -21.99 -42.65 22.39
C LEU A 46 -22.11 -42.44 20.85
N PRO A 47 -23.25 -42.58 20.12
CA PRO A 47 -23.25 -42.35 18.67
C PRO A 47 -23.41 -40.87 18.24
N SER A 48 -23.63 -39.93 19.17
CA SER A 48 -23.86 -38.50 18.87
C SER A 48 -22.57 -37.66 18.63
N LEU A 49 -21.38 -38.26 18.73
CA LEU A 49 -20.10 -37.59 18.41
C LEU A 49 -19.91 -37.35 16.91
N SER A 50 -20.59 -38.11 16.05
CA SER A 50 -20.45 -38.00 14.60
C SER A 50 -20.83 -36.59 14.06
N PRO A 51 -21.99 -35.98 14.37
CA PRO A 51 -22.30 -34.61 13.93
C PRO A 51 -21.34 -33.56 14.50
N LEU A 52 -20.80 -33.77 15.71
CA LEU A 52 -19.77 -32.90 16.29
C LEU A 52 -18.48 -32.96 15.45
N LEU A 53 -18.03 -34.15 15.09
CA LEU A 53 -16.86 -34.34 14.22
C LEU A 53 -17.05 -33.70 12.85
N TRP A 54 -18.22 -33.86 12.22
CA TRP A 54 -18.51 -33.24 10.92
C TRP A 54 -18.57 -31.71 11.00
N SER A 55 -19.12 -31.15 12.08
CA SER A 55 -19.17 -29.68 12.26
C SER A 55 -17.78 -29.09 12.51
N VAL A 56 -16.96 -29.73 13.34
CA VAL A 56 -15.56 -29.32 13.59
C VAL A 56 -14.71 -29.49 12.33
N LEU A 57 -14.87 -30.58 11.60
CA LEU A 57 -14.15 -30.82 10.34
C LEU A 57 -14.52 -29.78 9.28
N GLY A 58 -15.82 -29.53 9.10
CA GLY A 58 -16.32 -28.49 8.19
C GLY A 58 -15.77 -27.11 8.56
N PHE A 59 -15.71 -26.80 9.85
CA PHE A 59 -15.10 -25.57 10.33
C PHE A 59 -13.61 -25.47 10.00
N CYS A 60 -12.83 -26.52 10.27
CA CYS A 60 -11.40 -26.56 9.96
C CYS A 60 -11.14 -26.34 8.46
N VAL A 61 -11.96 -26.94 7.59
CA VAL A 61 -11.86 -26.78 6.14
C VAL A 61 -12.14 -25.33 5.73
N VAL A 62 -13.21 -24.72 6.25
CA VAL A 62 -13.57 -23.33 5.95
C VAL A 62 -12.47 -22.37 6.42
N CYS A 63 -11.94 -22.56 7.64
CA CYS A 63 -10.82 -21.75 8.13
C CYS A 63 -9.58 -21.88 7.27
N SER A 64 -9.21 -23.11 6.93
CA SER A 64 -8.04 -23.38 6.09
C SER A 64 -8.20 -22.69 4.73
N LEU A 65 -9.39 -22.75 4.13
CA LEU A 65 -9.67 -22.09 2.87
C LEU A 65 -9.54 -20.56 2.98
N VAL A 66 -10.11 -19.95 4.03
CA VAL A 66 -10.01 -18.50 4.25
C VAL A 66 -8.56 -18.06 4.43
N ILE A 67 -7.77 -18.81 5.20
CA ILE A 67 -6.36 -18.51 5.43
C ILE A 67 -5.56 -18.62 4.12
N VAL A 68 -5.76 -19.69 3.35
CA VAL A 68 -5.08 -19.90 2.07
C VAL A 68 -5.41 -18.78 1.09
N VAL A 69 -6.68 -18.42 0.93
CA VAL A 69 -7.11 -17.35 0.03
C VAL A 69 -6.55 -16.00 0.45
N ARG A 70 -6.54 -15.71 1.76
CA ARG A 70 -5.95 -14.47 2.31
C ARG A 70 -4.43 -14.44 2.10
N GLY A 71 -3.74 -15.55 2.36
CA GLY A 71 -2.30 -15.69 2.19
C GLY A 71 -1.87 -15.52 0.73
N LEU A 72 -2.58 -16.15 -0.21
CA LEU A 72 -2.34 -15.97 -1.64
C LEU A 72 -2.51 -14.51 -2.07
N ARG A 73 -3.62 -13.87 -1.66
CA ARG A 73 -3.85 -12.46 -1.99
C ARG A 73 -2.77 -11.54 -1.42
N PHE A 74 -2.30 -11.80 -0.20
CA PHE A 74 -1.21 -11.06 0.39
C PHE A 74 0.10 -11.25 -0.38
N SER A 75 0.44 -12.50 -0.74
CA SER A 75 1.63 -12.82 -1.53
C SER A 75 1.66 -12.07 -2.87
N HIS A 76 0.55 -12.05 -3.60
CA HIS A 76 0.45 -11.31 -4.86
C HIS A 76 0.59 -9.79 -4.69
N HIS A 77 0.08 -9.22 -3.59
CA HIS A 77 0.19 -7.80 -3.30
C HIS A 77 1.61 -7.35 -2.90
N VAL A 78 2.48 -8.26 -2.45
CA VAL A 78 3.87 -7.93 -2.07
C VAL A 78 4.84 -8.22 -3.21
N ALA A 79 4.66 -9.34 -3.92
CA ALA A 79 5.60 -9.78 -4.95
C ALA A 79 5.76 -8.79 -6.12
N GLY A 80 4.65 -8.20 -6.60
CA GLY A 80 4.70 -7.24 -7.71
C GLY A 80 5.46 -5.95 -7.36
N PRO A 81 5.08 -5.25 -6.28
CA PRO A 81 5.80 -4.11 -5.72
C PRO A 81 7.29 -4.36 -5.48
N ALA A 82 7.62 -5.48 -4.82
CA ALA A 82 9.00 -5.85 -4.50
C ALA A 82 9.85 -6.06 -5.75
N TYR A 83 9.30 -6.73 -6.78
CA TYR A 83 10.00 -6.91 -8.05
C TYR A 83 10.33 -5.58 -8.72
N ARG A 84 9.41 -4.60 -8.68
CA ARG A 84 9.64 -3.25 -9.24
C ARG A 84 10.72 -2.48 -8.47
N LEU A 85 10.80 -2.67 -7.14
CA LEU A 85 11.89 -2.10 -6.34
C LEU A 85 13.25 -2.72 -6.71
N CYS A 86 13.33 -4.06 -6.82
CA CYS A 86 14.57 -4.73 -7.23
C CYS A 86 15.06 -4.21 -8.59
N LYS A 87 14.16 -4.10 -9.58
CA LYS A 87 14.51 -3.55 -10.89
C LYS A 87 14.96 -2.08 -10.83
N SER A 88 14.43 -1.31 -9.88
CA SER A 88 14.86 0.07 -9.66
C SER A 88 16.26 0.13 -9.05
N LEU A 89 16.56 -0.75 -8.08
CA LEU A 89 17.90 -0.90 -7.52
C LEU A 89 18.93 -1.33 -8.57
N GLU A 90 18.56 -2.21 -9.50
CA GLU A 90 19.42 -2.59 -10.63
C GLU A 90 19.79 -1.39 -11.52
N ARG A 91 18.84 -0.48 -11.78
CA ARG A 91 19.10 0.74 -12.55
C ARG A 91 20.03 1.70 -11.81
N ILE A 92 19.80 1.90 -10.50
CA ILE A 92 20.70 2.70 -9.65
C ILE A 92 22.12 2.10 -9.67
N ARG A 93 22.24 0.77 -9.56
CA ARG A 93 23.54 0.07 -9.64
C ARG A 93 24.26 0.31 -10.97
N SER A 94 23.52 0.49 -12.07
CA SER A 94 24.10 0.84 -13.37
C SER A 94 24.47 2.32 -13.53
N GLY A 95 24.25 3.14 -12.50
CA GLY A 95 24.53 4.58 -12.51
C GLY A 95 23.41 5.43 -13.13
N ASP A 96 22.29 4.84 -13.52
CA ASP A 96 21.10 5.57 -13.98
C ASP A 96 20.33 6.07 -12.76
N VAL A 97 20.46 7.36 -12.44
CA VAL A 97 19.72 8.05 -11.36
C VAL A 97 18.70 9.05 -11.90
N ALA A 98 18.44 9.05 -13.21
CA ALA A 98 17.54 9.98 -13.89
C ALA A 98 16.09 9.46 -13.94
N PHE A 99 15.63 8.80 -12.87
CA PHE A 99 14.29 8.24 -12.80
C PHE A 99 13.71 8.33 -11.38
N ARG A 100 12.38 8.19 -11.27
CA ARG A 100 11.67 8.16 -9.98
C ARG A 100 10.90 6.86 -9.84
N VAL A 101 11.01 6.21 -8.68
CA VAL A 101 10.26 5.02 -8.32
C VAL A 101 8.84 5.42 -7.92
N LYS A 102 7.84 4.97 -8.68
CA LYS A 102 6.42 5.18 -8.34
C LYS A 102 5.71 3.83 -8.25
N LEU A 103 5.22 3.48 -7.05
CA LEU A 103 4.34 2.34 -6.83
C LEU A 103 2.87 2.72 -6.94
N ARG A 104 1.99 1.71 -7.05
CA ARG A 104 0.56 1.92 -7.16
C ARG A 104 0.01 2.31 -5.78
N GLU A 105 -1.01 3.17 -5.76
CA GLU A 105 -1.71 3.52 -4.53
C GLU A 105 -2.28 2.25 -3.87
N GLY A 106 -1.90 2.02 -2.62
CA GLY A 106 -2.27 0.82 -1.85
C GLY A 106 -1.20 -0.27 -1.77
N ASP A 107 -0.05 -0.12 -2.43
CA ASP A 107 1.09 -1.03 -2.25
C ASP A 107 1.77 -0.81 -0.89
N PHE A 108 2.09 -1.90 -0.19
CA PHE A 108 2.71 -1.85 1.15
C PHE A 108 4.12 -1.24 1.17
N LEU A 109 4.78 -1.17 0.01
CA LEU A 109 6.17 -0.73 -0.13
C LEU A 109 6.31 0.74 -0.58
N GLY A 110 5.23 1.54 -0.50
CA GLY A 110 5.25 2.95 -0.87
C GLY A 110 6.32 3.76 -0.12
N GLU A 111 6.44 3.56 1.20
CA GLU A 111 7.44 4.26 2.03
C GLU A 111 8.88 3.90 1.63
N VAL A 112 9.12 2.63 1.27
CA VAL A 112 10.43 2.19 0.75
C VAL A 112 10.72 2.85 -0.60
N ALA A 113 9.70 3.06 -1.43
CA ALA A 113 9.84 3.77 -2.69
C ALA A 113 10.17 5.25 -2.51
N ASP A 114 9.51 5.88 -1.55
CA ASP A 114 9.74 7.29 -1.20
C ASP A 114 11.17 7.46 -0.68
N GLU A 115 11.63 6.58 0.21
CA GLU A 115 13.02 6.59 0.70
C GLU A 115 14.03 6.30 -0.43
N MET A 116 13.71 5.37 -1.34
CA MET A 116 14.52 5.15 -2.53
C MET A 116 14.59 6.39 -3.44
N ASN A 117 13.51 7.15 -3.56
CA ASN A 117 13.51 8.39 -4.34
C ASN A 117 14.41 9.45 -3.69
N LEU A 118 14.37 9.59 -2.36
CA LEU A 118 15.27 10.48 -1.63
C LEU A 118 16.74 10.06 -1.81
N LEU A 119 17.01 8.75 -1.79
CA LEU A 119 18.33 8.22 -2.05
C LEU A 119 18.80 8.55 -3.48
N ILE A 120 17.94 8.34 -4.49
CA ILE A 120 18.24 8.70 -5.88
C ILE A 120 18.53 10.20 -6.01
N GLU A 121 17.73 11.04 -5.36
CA GLU A 121 17.90 12.50 -5.38
C GLU A 121 19.23 12.93 -4.75
N SER A 122 19.65 12.28 -3.65
CA SER A 122 20.97 12.54 -3.02
C SER A 122 22.16 12.13 -3.89
N MET A 123 21.96 11.19 -4.82
CA MET A 123 22.99 10.73 -5.76
C MET A 123 23.02 11.58 -7.04
N GLN A 124 22.01 12.43 -7.27
CA GLN A 124 22.06 13.38 -8.36
C GLN A 124 23.07 14.47 -7.99
N PRO A 125 24.13 14.68 -8.78
CA PRO A 125 25.06 15.77 -8.53
C PRO A 125 24.26 17.07 -8.53
N GLU A 126 24.44 17.92 -7.51
CA GLU A 126 23.85 19.25 -7.37
C GLU A 126 23.71 19.94 -8.74
N ARG A 127 22.57 19.76 -9.41
CA ARG A 127 22.12 20.76 -10.36
C ARG A 127 21.48 21.79 -9.48
N THR A 128 22.32 22.76 -9.12
CA THR A 128 21.97 24.13 -8.79
C THR A 128 20.52 24.40 -9.11
N GLU A 129 19.77 24.72 -8.06
CA GLU A 129 18.46 25.37 -8.07
C GLU A 129 18.32 26.33 -9.28
N VAL A 130 17.89 25.83 -10.43
CA VAL A 130 17.24 26.68 -11.44
C VAL A 130 15.80 26.71 -11.01
N ARG A 131 15.48 27.66 -10.13
CA ARG A 131 14.12 28.02 -9.77
C ARG A 131 13.32 28.25 -11.05
N PRO A 132 12.33 27.41 -11.39
CA PRO A 132 11.39 27.69 -12.47
C PRO A 132 10.39 28.69 -11.89
N GLY A 133 10.64 29.99 -12.08
CA GLY A 133 9.76 31.02 -11.52
C GLY A 133 10.03 32.47 -11.89
N GLU A 134 11.20 32.82 -12.43
CA GLU A 134 11.42 34.18 -12.93
C GLU A 134 11.15 34.21 -14.45
N PRO A 135 10.02 34.77 -14.93
CA PRO A 135 9.77 34.85 -16.36
C PRO A 135 10.84 35.71 -17.03
N ALA A 136 11.42 35.15 -18.10
CA ALA A 136 12.27 35.84 -19.03
C ALA A 136 11.57 37.12 -19.51
N GLN A 137 12.00 38.27 -19.01
CA GLN A 137 11.71 39.54 -19.64
C GLN A 137 12.37 39.50 -21.02
N PRO A 138 11.62 39.68 -22.12
CA PRO A 138 12.23 39.72 -23.43
C PRO A 138 13.03 41.01 -23.51
N VAL A 139 14.35 40.88 -23.64
CA VAL A 139 15.22 41.94 -24.14
C VAL A 139 14.77 42.21 -25.57
N VAL A 140 13.99 43.28 -25.76
CA VAL A 140 13.66 43.83 -27.08
C VAL A 140 14.55 45.03 -27.30
N GLU A 141 15.50 44.89 -28.21
CA GLU A 141 16.11 45.98 -28.98
C GLU A 141 16.59 45.40 -30.32
N PRO A 142 16.73 46.18 -31.40
CA PRO A 142 16.14 47.49 -31.72
C PRO A 142 15.50 47.50 -33.14
N VAL A 143 14.56 48.41 -33.43
CA VAL A 143 14.26 48.79 -34.83
C VAL A 143 14.07 50.30 -34.91
N GLU A 144 14.86 50.88 -35.80
CA GLU A 144 15.01 52.28 -36.15
C GLU A 144 13.69 52.93 -36.60
N ALA A 145 13.47 54.17 -36.14
CA ALA A 145 12.70 55.16 -36.86
C ALA A 145 13.45 56.50 -36.75
N GLU A 146 14.23 56.77 -37.79
CA GLU A 146 14.77 58.08 -38.12
C GLU A 146 13.66 59.14 -38.23
N LEU A 147 13.98 60.33 -37.70
CA LEU A 147 13.66 61.66 -38.25
C LEU A 147 12.18 62.10 -38.31
N GLU A 148 11.80 63.01 -37.40
CA GLU A 148 11.28 64.34 -37.79
C GLU A 148 11.04 65.26 -36.57
N GLY A 149 11.40 66.54 -36.70
CA GLY A 149 10.83 67.64 -35.91
C GLY A 149 11.59 68.02 -34.63
N ALA A 150 12.71 68.73 -34.72
CA ALA A 150 12.76 70.20 -34.70
C ALA A 150 12.56 70.86 -33.31
N GLY A 151 13.61 71.52 -32.82
CA GLY A 151 13.47 72.89 -32.32
C GLY A 151 13.61 73.18 -30.82
N ALA A 152 14.85 73.09 -30.29
CA ALA A 152 15.53 74.16 -29.51
C ALA A 152 14.87 74.75 -28.21
N PRO A 153 15.49 75.71 -27.47
CA PRO A 153 16.16 75.36 -26.21
C PRO A 153 15.82 76.24 -24.97
N ARG A 154 16.23 75.73 -23.80
CA ARG A 154 16.71 76.43 -22.58
C ARG A 154 15.94 77.65 -22.03
N SER A 155 15.43 77.48 -20.80
CA SER A 155 15.74 78.33 -19.64
C SER A 155 15.36 77.61 -18.35
#